data_AF-A0A0R8P3U2-F1
#
_entry.id   AF-A0A0R8P3U2-F1
#
_cell.length_a   1.000
_cell.length_b   1.000
_cell.length_c   1.000
_cell.angle_alpha   90.00
_cell.angle_beta   90.00
_cell.angle_gamma   90.00
#
_symmetry.space_group_name_H-M   'P 1'
#
loop_
_entity.id
_entity.type
_entity.pdbx_description
1 polymer ?
#
loop_
_entity_poly.entity_id
_entity_poly.type
_entity_poly.pdbx_seq_one_letter_code
_entity_poly.pdbx_strand_id
1 'polypeptide(L)'
;MFSSSLVLIFSCAINFLNAGDVYPPAELMEEIVAPLHEMCTTRLSKTDDDVASYNIETNKPDMKCYMKCLMLESKWMKESGQIDYDFIISNAHPSVKDILLAAIDKCMHVEYNDDLCEHAYNFNVCLHNADPVHYFLP
;
A
#
# COMPACT_ATOMS: atom_id res chain seq x y z
N MET A 1 51.49 -40.29 -22.78
CA MET A 1 50.84 -40.51 -21.48
C MET A 1 49.67 -39.55 -21.37
N PHE A 2 48.46 -40.08 -21.41
CA PHE A 2 47.24 -39.33 -21.12
C PHE A 2 47.23 -38.92 -19.65
N SER A 3 46.83 -37.69 -19.34
CA SER A 3 45.75 -37.51 -18.38
C SER A 3 45.18 -36.09 -18.51
N SER A 4 43.94 -36.08 -18.98
CA SER A 4 43.04 -34.95 -19.01
C SER A 4 42.55 -34.69 -17.59
N SER A 5 42.48 -33.44 -17.16
CA SER A 5 41.60 -33.04 -16.05
C SER A 5 41.08 -31.64 -16.35
N LEU A 6 39.99 -31.61 -17.14
CA LEU A 6 39.08 -30.48 -17.20
C LEU A 6 38.59 -30.21 -15.77
N VAL A 7 39.06 -29.13 -15.16
CA VAL A 7 38.42 -28.57 -13.98
C VAL A 7 37.27 -27.71 -14.49
N LEU A 8 36.11 -28.34 -14.67
CA LEU A 8 34.84 -27.63 -14.85
C LEU A 8 34.53 -26.94 -13.52
N ILE A 9 35.01 -25.70 -13.38
CA ILE A 9 34.54 -24.80 -12.34
C ILE A 9 33.10 -24.46 -12.71
N PHE A 10 32.18 -25.26 -12.20
CA PHE A 10 30.75 -24.95 -12.19
C PHE A 10 30.60 -23.73 -11.28
N SER A 11 30.81 -22.54 -11.84
CA SER A 11 30.44 -21.27 -11.25
C SER A 11 28.92 -21.27 -11.15
N CYS A 12 28.41 -21.93 -10.11
CA CYS A 12 27.09 -21.71 -9.61
C CYS A 12 27.10 -20.29 -9.06
N ALA A 13 26.90 -19.32 -9.95
CA ALA A 13 26.44 -18.00 -9.58
C ALA A 13 25.05 -18.24 -8.99
N ILE A 14 25.02 -18.57 -7.70
CA ILE A 14 23.84 -18.48 -6.87
C ILE A 14 23.57 -16.99 -6.82
N ASN A 15 22.84 -16.50 -7.83
CA ASN A 15 22.08 -15.29 -7.69
C ASN A 15 21.10 -15.61 -6.57
N PHE A 16 21.46 -15.26 -5.34
CA PHE A 16 20.49 -15.08 -4.28
C PHE A 16 19.54 -14.00 -4.79
N LEU A 17 18.47 -14.43 -5.45
CA LEU A 17 17.24 -13.66 -5.52
C LEU A 17 16.89 -13.42 -4.06
N ASN A 18 17.22 -12.23 -3.55
CA ASN A 18 16.47 -11.66 -2.46
C ASN A 18 15.07 -11.46 -3.05
N ALA A 19 14.24 -12.50 -2.96
CA ALA A 19 12.81 -12.34 -3.08
C ALA A 19 12.45 -11.44 -1.90
N GLY A 20 12.40 -10.13 -2.15
CA GLY A 20 11.72 -9.24 -1.24
C GLY A 20 10.33 -9.81 -1.04
N ASP A 21 9.89 -9.90 0.21
CA ASP A 21 8.58 -10.43 0.52
C ASP A 21 7.53 -9.69 -0.33
N VAL A 22 6.69 -10.43 -1.05
CA VAL A 22 5.65 -9.85 -1.90
C VAL A 22 4.70 -9.08 -1.00
N TYR A 23 4.62 -7.77 -1.20
CA TYR A 23 3.77 -6.89 -0.42
C TYR A 23 2.62 -6.33 -1.26
N PRO A 24 1.40 -6.27 -0.68
CA PRO A 24 1.02 -6.85 0.60
C PRO A 24 0.88 -8.39 0.52
N PRO A 25 0.82 -9.10 1.66
CA PRO A 25 0.64 -10.55 1.68
C PRO A 25 -0.62 -11.00 0.90
N ALA A 26 -0.53 -12.13 0.19
CA ALA A 26 -1.60 -12.60 -0.71
C ALA A 26 -2.98 -12.78 -0.02
N GLU A 27 -2.99 -13.32 1.20
CA GLU A 27 -4.22 -13.46 1.99
C GLU A 27 -4.87 -12.09 2.28
N LEU A 28 -4.06 -11.09 2.62
CA LEU A 28 -4.53 -9.72 2.84
C LEU A 28 -5.07 -9.12 1.54
N MET A 29 -4.43 -9.41 0.40
CA MET A 29 -4.90 -8.97 -0.92
C MET A 29 -6.29 -9.52 -1.23
N GLU A 30 -6.47 -10.83 -1.09
CA GLU A 30 -7.70 -11.51 -1.50
C GLU A 30 -8.88 -11.19 -0.59
N GLU A 31 -8.67 -11.12 0.72
CA GLU A 31 -9.77 -10.98 1.68
C GLU A 31 -10.19 -9.54 1.97
N ILE A 32 -9.26 -8.57 1.87
CA ILE A 32 -9.51 -7.19 2.30
C ILE A 32 -9.29 -6.20 1.17
N VAL A 33 -8.14 -6.26 0.50
CA VAL A 33 -7.74 -5.23 -0.47
C VAL A 33 -8.60 -5.30 -1.73
N ALA A 34 -8.69 -6.47 -2.38
CA ALA A 34 -9.40 -6.61 -3.65
C ALA A 34 -10.91 -6.26 -3.54
N PRO A 35 -11.65 -6.68 -2.49
CA PRO A 35 -13.05 -6.26 -2.33
C PRO A 35 -13.23 -4.75 -2.15
N LEU A 36 -12.33 -4.09 -1.40
CA LEU A 36 -12.34 -2.63 -1.24
C LEU A 36 -12.05 -1.93 -2.56
N HIS A 37 -11.05 -2.43 -3.29
CA HIS A 37 -10.67 -1.92 -4.61
C HIS A 37 -11.86 -1.97 -5.58
N GLU A 38 -12.45 -3.15 -5.78
CA GLU A 38 -13.58 -3.37 -6.69
C GLU A 38 -14.77 -2.45 -6.37
N MET A 39 -15.07 -2.30 -5.08
CA MET A 39 -16.16 -1.45 -4.62
C MET A 39 -15.92 0.03 -4.97
N CYS A 40 -14.71 0.52 -4.71
CA CYS A 40 -14.37 1.93 -4.89
C CYS A 40 -14.12 2.30 -6.35
N THR A 41 -13.55 1.40 -7.17
CA THR A 41 -13.42 1.62 -8.61
C THR A 41 -14.79 1.66 -9.27
N THR A 42 -15.67 0.70 -8.93
CA THR A 42 -17.06 0.67 -9.42
C THR A 42 -17.82 1.94 -9.07
N ARG A 43 -17.80 2.34 -7.79
CA ARG A 43 -18.58 3.51 -7.32
C ARG A 43 -18.14 4.82 -7.95
N LEU A 44 -16.85 4.95 -8.27
CA LEU A 44 -16.26 6.17 -8.83
C LEU A 44 -16.04 6.10 -10.34
N SER A 45 -16.45 5.00 -10.98
CA SER A 45 -16.20 4.76 -12.41
C SER A 45 -14.71 4.89 -12.77
N LYS A 46 -13.83 4.36 -11.92
CA LYS A 46 -12.40 4.23 -12.18
C LYS A 46 -12.10 2.86 -12.78
N THR A 47 -11.05 2.80 -13.57
CA THR A 47 -10.53 1.56 -14.16
C THR A 47 -9.31 1.07 -13.39
N ASP A 48 -8.99 -0.21 -13.52
CA ASP A 48 -7.76 -0.78 -12.95
C ASP A 48 -6.52 -0.06 -13.51
N ASP A 49 -6.56 0.38 -14.77
CA ASP A 49 -5.50 1.17 -15.40
C ASP A 49 -5.35 2.55 -14.74
N ASP A 50 -6.44 3.20 -14.31
CA ASP A 50 -6.39 4.47 -13.58
C ASP A 50 -5.65 4.31 -12.24
N VAL A 51 -5.83 3.17 -11.56
CA VAL A 51 -5.16 2.87 -10.29
C VAL A 51 -3.71 2.44 -10.51
N ALA A 52 -3.47 1.52 -11.46
CA ALA A 52 -2.14 0.98 -11.74
C ALA A 52 -1.17 2.03 -12.32
N SER A 53 -1.68 3.01 -13.06
CA SER A 53 -0.87 4.11 -13.59
C SER A 53 -0.71 5.29 -12.63
N TYR A 54 -1.39 5.26 -11.48
CA TYR A 54 -1.34 6.34 -10.51
C TYR A 54 -0.02 6.32 -9.73
N ASN A 55 0.69 7.45 -9.75
CA ASN A 55 1.83 7.70 -8.90
C ASN A 55 1.52 8.88 -7.96
N ILE A 56 1.56 8.64 -6.65
CA ILE A 56 1.20 9.64 -5.63
C ILE A 56 2.11 10.89 -5.62
N GLU A 57 3.34 10.78 -6.12
CA GLU A 57 4.32 11.86 -6.20
C GLU A 57 4.13 12.75 -7.45
N THR A 58 3.66 12.18 -8.57
CA THR A 58 3.64 12.86 -9.87
C THR A 58 2.23 13.09 -10.42
N ASN A 59 1.30 12.17 -10.18
CA ASN A 59 -0.11 12.28 -10.57
C ASN A 59 -0.90 13.04 -9.49
N LYS A 60 -0.71 14.36 -9.43
CA LYS A 60 -1.56 15.33 -8.68
C LYS A 60 -3.03 14.87 -8.56
N PRO A 61 -3.78 15.24 -7.50
CA PRO A 61 -4.75 14.40 -6.77
C PRO A 61 -5.96 13.86 -7.56
N ASP A 62 -5.75 13.13 -8.66
CA ASP A 62 -6.80 12.58 -9.53
C ASP A 62 -7.50 11.35 -8.92
N MET A 63 -6.85 10.77 -7.90
CA MET A 63 -7.32 9.60 -7.13
C MET A 63 -7.67 9.93 -5.67
N LYS A 64 -7.74 11.22 -5.30
CA LYS A 64 -8.03 11.62 -3.91
C LYS A 64 -9.36 11.09 -3.38
N CYS A 65 -10.40 11.10 -4.21
CA CYS A 65 -11.71 10.58 -3.81
C CYS A 65 -11.77 9.05 -3.82
N TYR A 66 -10.88 8.39 -4.55
CA TYR A 66 -10.69 6.94 -4.47
C TYR A 66 -10.06 6.56 -3.13
N MET A 67 -9.01 7.27 -2.70
CA MET A 67 -8.43 7.13 -1.36
C MET A 67 -9.46 7.37 -0.26
N LYS A 68 -10.29 8.42 -0.38
CA LYS A 68 -11.39 8.66 0.56
C LYS A 68 -12.37 7.49 0.61
N CYS A 69 -12.77 6.95 -0.54
CA CYS A 69 -13.65 5.80 -0.60
C CYS A 69 -13.06 4.62 0.18
N LEU A 70 -11.79 4.28 -0.08
CA LEU A 70 -11.09 3.21 0.63
C LEU A 70 -11.08 3.45 2.15
N MET A 71 -10.79 4.68 2.58
CA MET A 71 -10.72 5.01 4.01
C MET A 71 -12.09 4.95 4.70
N LEU A 72 -13.18 5.37 4.04
CA LEU A 72 -14.53 5.26 4.60
C LEU A 72 -14.96 3.79 4.69
N GLU A 73 -14.79 3.01 3.62
CA GLU A 73 -15.23 1.61 3.56
C GLU A 73 -14.41 0.69 4.48
N SER A 74 -13.12 0.98 4.66
CA SER A 74 -12.27 0.31 5.65
C SER A 74 -12.46 0.83 7.09
N LYS A 75 -13.28 1.87 7.29
CA LYS A 75 -13.51 2.59 8.56
C LYS A 75 -12.27 3.28 9.13
N TRP A 76 -11.24 3.49 8.32
CA TRP A 76 -10.07 4.30 8.67
C TRP A 76 -10.42 5.80 8.73
N MET A 77 -11.52 6.20 8.10
CA MET A 77 -12.10 7.53 8.19
C MET A 77 -13.57 7.41 8.60
N LYS A 78 -14.01 8.29 9.51
CA LYS A 78 -15.42 8.45 9.86
C LYS A 78 -16.13 9.26 8.78
N GLU A 79 -17.46 9.14 8.69
CA GLU A 79 -18.28 9.97 7.79
C GLU A 79 -18.10 11.48 7.99
N SER A 80 -17.67 11.92 9.19
CA SER A 80 -17.32 13.32 9.48
C SER A 80 -15.99 13.77 8.85
N GLY A 81 -15.23 12.86 8.25
CA GLY A 81 -13.89 13.10 7.71
C GLY A 81 -12.76 12.86 8.69
N GLN A 82 -13.03 12.64 9.97
CA GLN A 82 -11.97 12.39 10.95
C GLN A 82 -11.35 10.99 10.72
N ILE A 83 -10.03 10.92 10.64
CA ILE A 83 -9.28 9.66 10.62
C ILE A 83 -9.43 8.95 11.98
N ASP A 84 -9.83 7.68 11.95
CA ASP A 84 -10.07 6.87 13.14
C ASP A 84 -8.81 6.06 13.50
N TYR A 85 -7.79 6.75 14.02
CA TYR A 85 -6.52 6.13 14.38
C TYR A 85 -6.68 4.97 15.38
N ASP A 86 -7.58 5.10 16.36
CA ASP A 86 -7.87 4.05 17.34
C ASP A 86 -8.42 2.80 16.66
N PHE A 87 -9.33 2.97 15.69
CA PHE A 87 -9.84 1.86 14.89
C PHE A 87 -8.73 1.19 14.08
N ILE A 88 -7.89 1.98 13.39
CA ILE A 88 -6.77 1.46 12.59
C ILE A 88 -5.83 0.63 13.48
N ILE A 89 -5.41 1.18 14.62
CA ILE A 89 -4.45 0.53 15.52
C ILE A 89 -5.02 -0.76 16.11
N SER A 90 -6.30 -0.75 16.48
CA SER A 90 -6.95 -1.88 17.12
C SER A 90 -7.29 -3.02 16.16
N ASN A 91 -7.50 -2.72 14.87
CA ASN A 91 -7.94 -3.68 13.86
C ASN A 91 -6.89 -3.97 12.78
N ALA A 92 -5.66 -3.48 12.94
CA ALA A 92 -4.56 -3.78 12.02
C ALA A 92 -4.35 -5.30 11.88
N HIS A 93 -4.36 -5.78 10.63
CA HIS A 93 -4.19 -7.20 10.35
C HIS A 93 -2.81 -7.69 10.81
N PRO A 94 -2.70 -8.85 11.50
CA PRO A 94 -1.44 -9.30 12.10
C PRO A 94 -0.27 -9.39 11.11
N SER A 95 -0.52 -9.71 9.84
CA SER A 95 0.53 -9.85 8.83
C SER A 95 1.23 -8.55 8.44
N VAL A 96 0.62 -7.39 8.69
CA VAL A 96 1.17 -6.07 8.33
C VAL A 96 1.16 -5.09 9.51
N LYS A 97 0.75 -5.53 10.70
CA LYS A 97 0.49 -4.65 11.85
C LYS A 97 1.68 -3.78 12.20
N ASP A 98 2.86 -4.35 12.39
CA ASP A 98 4.02 -3.58 12.84
C ASP A 98 4.46 -2.55 11.79
N ILE A 99 4.41 -2.91 10.50
CA ILE A 99 4.70 -2.02 9.38
C ILE A 99 3.70 -0.86 9.34
N LEU A 100 2.40 -1.19 9.39
CA LEU A 100 1.33 -0.20 9.38
C LEU A 100 1.43 0.75 10.57
N LEU A 101 1.62 0.23 11.78
CA LEU A 101 1.70 1.06 13.00
C LEU A 101 2.89 2.00 12.98
N ALA A 102 4.04 1.57 12.44
CA ALA A 102 5.21 2.42 12.28
C ALA A 102 4.98 3.58 11.30
N ALA A 103 4.19 3.36 10.24
CA ALA A 103 3.79 4.43 9.33
C ALA A 103 2.74 5.37 9.95
N ILE A 104 1.74 4.81 10.65
CA ILE A 104 0.67 5.57 11.32
C ILE A 104 1.23 6.52 12.38
N ASP A 105 2.21 6.08 13.18
CA ASP A 105 2.83 6.91 14.23
C ASP A 105 3.40 8.23 13.66
N LYS A 106 3.99 8.16 12.46
CA LYS A 106 4.52 9.35 11.74
C LYS A 106 3.42 10.25 11.16
N CYS A 107 2.19 9.74 11.03
CA CYS A 107 1.08 10.37 10.31
C CYS A 107 -0.11 10.75 11.21
N MET A 108 0.05 10.71 12.54
CA MET A 108 -1.00 11.13 13.49
C MET A 108 -1.31 12.64 13.46
N HIS A 109 -0.46 13.44 12.80
CA HIS A 109 -0.55 14.91 12.80
C HIS A 109 -0.95 15.49 11.44
N VAL A 110 -1.59 14.70 10.57
CA VAL A 110 -2.11 15.22 9.30
C VAL A 110 -3.19 16.25 9.59
N GLU A 111 -3.00 17.47 9.08
CA GLU A 111 -3.95 18.57 9.30
C GLU A 111 -5.31 18.22 8.69
N TYR A 112 -6.36 18.53 9.46
CA TYR A 112 -7.74 18.34 8.99
C TYR A 112 -8.04 19.26 7.80
N ASN A 113 -8.77 18.74 6.82
CA ASN A 113 -9.22 19.49 5.65
C ASN A 113 -10.71 19.21 5.40
N ASP A 114 -11.50 20.27 5.19
CA ASP A 114 -12.94 20.18 4.93
C ASP A 114 -13.26 19.47 3.60
N ASP A 115 -12.35 19.51 2.61
CA ASP A 115 -12.41 18.61 1.45
C ASP A 115 -11.92 17.22 1.89
N LEU A 116 -12.88 16.33 2.16
CA LEU A 116 -12.58 14.98 2.63
C LEU A 116 -11.74 14.15 1.65
N CYS A 117 -11.86 14.43 0.35
CA CYS A 117 -10.99 13.76 -0.61
C CYS A 117 -9.56 14.26 -0.45
N GLU A 118 -9.36 15.57 -0.30
CA GLU A 118 -8.03 16.15 -0.05
C GLU A 118 -7.44 15.68 1.27
N HIS A 119 -8.27 15.57 2.32
CA HIS A 119 -7.84 15.04 3.61
C HIS A 119 -7.34 13.59 3.51
N ALA A 120 -8.09 12.74 2.80
CA ALA A 120 -7.67 11.37 2.53
C ALA A 120 -6.37 11.30 1.71
N TYR A 121 -6.22 12.17 0.71
CA TYR A 121 -4.99 12.28 -0.08
C TYR A 121 -3.79 12.67 0.78
N ASN A 122 -3.91 13.72 1.60
CA ASN A 122 -2.83 14.18 2.48
C ASN A 122 -2.36 13.09 3.45
N PHE A 123 -3.30 12.29 3.96
CA PHE A 123 -2.97 11.15 4.80
C PHE A 123 -2.21 10.06 4.03
N ASN A 124 -2.66 9.71 2.83
CA ASN A 124 -1.98 8.72 1.98
C ASN A 124 -0.59 9.20 1.52
N VAL A 125 -0.43 10.50 1.23
CA VAL A 125 0.90 11.11 0.98
C VAL A 125 1.80 10.94 2.20
N CYS A 126 1.28 11.15 3.41
CA CYS A 126 2.06 10.91 4.62
C CYS A 126 2.48 9.44 4.75
N LEU A 127 1.57 8.48 4.53
CA LEU A 127 1.88 7.05 4.57
C LEU A 127 2.96 6.66 3.55
N HIS A 128 2.85 7.17 2.32
CA HIS A 128 3.87 6.99 1.28
C HIS A 128 5.22 7.53 1.72
N ASN A 129 5.28 8.75 2.27
CA ASN A 129 6.53 9.35 2.74
C ASN A 129 7.11 8.61 3.97
N ALA A 130 6.24 8.02 4.80
CA ALA A 130 6.62 7.30 6.01
C ALA A 130 7.28 5.96 5.71
N ASP A 131 6.80 5.26 4.68
CA ASP A 131 7.34 3.99 4.18
C ASP A 131 6.98 3.77 2.69
N PRO A 132 7.79 4.28 1.75
CA PRO A 132 7.51 4.14 0.32
C PRO A 132 7.75 2.72 -0.20
N VAL A 133 8.37 1.83 0.60
CA VAL A 133 8.60 0.43 0.22
C VAL A 133 7.35 -0.40 0.41
N HIS A 134 6.60 -0.14 1.49
CA HIS A 134 5.37 -0.86 1.82
C HIS A 134 4.09 -0.02 1.61
N TYR A 135 4.20 1.20 1.08
CA TYR A 135 3.03 1.93 0.63
C TYR A 135 2.57 1.41 -0.74
N PHE A 136 1.28 1.16 -0.87
CA PHE A 136 0.61 0.93 -2.13
C PHE A 136 -0.79 1.53 -2.07
N LEU A 137 -1.33 1.89 -3.23
CA LEU A 137 -2.74 2.23 -3.35
C LEU A 137 -3.48 0.93 -3.73
N PRO A 138 -4.43 0.47 -2.89
CA PRO A 138 -5.27 -0.70 -3.16
C PRO A 138 -5.87 -0.75 -4.55
#